data_AF-A0A0A2MZK3-F1
#
_entry.id   AF-A0A0A2MZK3-F1
#
_cell.length_a   1.000
_cell.length_b   1.000
_cell.length_c   1.000
_cell.angle_alpha   90.00
_cell.angle_beta   90.00
_cell.angle_gamma   90.00
#
_symmetry.space_group_name_H-M   'P 1'
#
loop_
_entity.id
_entity.type
_entity.pdbx_description
1 polymer ?
#
loop_
_entity_poly.entity_id
_entity_poly.type
_entity_poly.pdbx_seq_one_letter_code
_entity_poly.pdbx_strand_id
1 'polypeptide(L)'
;MNLIPAFQPKKEAFKNTFCIFREVPLSEIEHLEQRFKSESGSAYYYTAEGMYRLSNHWGRLANSKWRLLAMDSPMSSKIKLGFAKWEDFYPDNATEKLYYIEADFENQTANYYHKSCSDYNGTTLLRTTSGTRKRLKNIRNILTLTQWATHYDQDIEVLRKRIVSELISTDKTLEVIKREVIDSFQS
;
A
#
# COMPACT_ATOMS: atom_id res chain seq x y z
N MET A 1 -16.17 -16.25 -36.49
CA MET A 1 -15.77 -16.13 -35.07
C MET A 1 -16.21 -14.75 -34.59
N ASN A 2 -17.24 -14.69 -33.73
CA ASN A 2 -17.62 -13.42 -33.12
C ASN A 2 -16.54 -13.07 -32.10
N LEU A 3 -15.74 -12.03 -32.40
CA LEU A 3 -14.85 -11.41 -31.43
C LEU A 3 -15.74 -10.93 -30.29
N ILE A 4 -15.62 -11.56 -29.12
CA ILE A 4 -16.23 -11.06 -27.89
C ILE A 4 -15.76 -9.60 -27.77
N PRO A 5 -16.67 -8.61 -27.66
CA PRO A 5 -16.26 -7.23 -27.50
C PRO A 5 -15.33 -7.16 -26.30
N ALA A 6 -14.08 -6.75 -26.54
CA ALA A 6 -13.08 -6.63 -25.49
C ALA A 6 -13.66 -5.69 -24.42
N PHE A 7 -13.73 -6.16 -23.17
CA PHE A 7 -14.18 -5.33 -22.06
C PHE A 7 -13.35 -4.04 -22.04
N GLN A 8 -14.02 -2.91 -22.20
CA GLN A 8 -13.41 -1.59 -22.10
C GLN A 8 -14.05 -0.84 -20.94
N PRO A 9 -13.30 -0.60 -19.86
CA PRO A 9 -13.79 0.21 -18.76
C PRO A 9 -14.07 1.63 -19.26
N LYS A 10 -15.13 2.26 -18.72
CA LYS A 10 -15.43 3.67 -19.02
C LYS A 10 -14.22 4.53 -18.63
N LYS A 11 -13.96 5.60 -19.37
CA LYS A 11 -12.83 6.54 -19.16
C LYS A 11 -12.65 7.00 -17.70
N GLU A 12 -13.76 7.10 -16.98
CA GLU A 12 -13.84 7.62 -15.62
C GLU A 12 -13.88 6.54 -14.53
N ALA A 13 -13.98 5.25 -14.91
CA ALA A 13 -14.18 4.12 -13.99
C ALA A 13 -13.08 3.97 -12.94
N PHE A 14 -11.91 4.57 -13.18
CA PHE A 14 -10.73 4.44 -12.36
C PHE A 14 -10.31 5.71 -11.64
N LYS A 15 -11.03 6.83 -11.82
CA LYS A 15 -10.72 8.05 -11.07
C LYS A 15 -11.10 7.87 -9.61
N ASN A 16 -10.26 8.39 -8.73
CA ASN A 16 -10.47 8.34 -7.29
C ASN A 16 -10.66 6.89 -6.83
N THR A 17 -9.75 6.01 -7.21
CA THR A 17 -9.74 4.61 -6.77
C THR A 17 -8.46 4.25 -6.03
N PHE A 18 -8.57 3.37 -5.04
CA PHE A 18 -7.45 2.65 -4.46
C PHE A 18 -7.43 1.23 -5.03
N CYS A 19 -6.23 0.74 -5.38
CA CYS A 19 -6.03 -0.63 -5.83
C CYS A 19 -4.61 -1.10 -5.50
N ILE A 20 -4.46 -2.39 -5.18
CA ILE A 20 -3.17 -3.05 -5.04
C ILE A 20 -3.05 -4.06 -6.17
N PHE A 21 -2.08 -3.83 -7.05
CA PHE A 21 -1.70 -4.79 -8.07
C PHE A 21 -0.72 -5.77 -7.48
N ARG A 22 -0.81 -7.04 -7.88
CA ARG A 22 0.22 -8.05 -7.61
C ARG A 22 1.17 -8.10 -8.78
N GLU A 23 2.47 -8.01 -8.51
CA GLU A 23 3.49 -8.16 -9.55
C GLU A 23 3.42 -9.56 -10.17
N VAL A 24 3.42 -9.63 -11.50
CA VAL A 24 3.31 -10.87 -12.29
C VAL A 24 4.36 -10.89 -13.42
N PRO A 25 4.76 -12.07 -13.94
CA PRO A 25 5.78 -12.15 -14.98
C PRO A 25 5.32 -11.50 -16.29
N LEU A 26 6.27 -10.97 -17.09
CA LEU A 26 5.93 -10.35 -18.39
C LEU A 26 5.29 -11.33 -19.38
N SER A 27 5.52 -12.63 -19.22
CA SER A 27 4.92 -13.68 -20.06
C SER A 27 3.39 -13.68 -20.00
N GLU A 28 2.79 -13.16 -18.92
CA GLU A 28 1.33 -13.08 -18.75
C GLU A 28 0.62 -12.22 -19.80
N ILE A 29 1.34 -11.31 -20.47
CA ILE A 29 0.77 -10.43 -21.50
C ILE A 29 1.24 -10.78 -22.91
N GLU A 30 2.05 -11.82 -23.13
CA GLU A 30 2.57 -12.18 -24.46
C GLU A 30 1.47 -12.45 -25.49
N HIS A 31 0.33 -12.95 -25.03
CA HIS A 31 -0.84 -13.24 -25.86
C HIS A 31 -1.92 -12.15 -25.80
N LEU A 32 -1.67 -11.08 -25.06
CA LEU A 32 -2.62 -9.99 -24.86
C LEU A 32 -2.28 -8.78 -25.72
N GLU A 33 -3.31 -8.24 -26.37
CA GLU A 33 -3.18 -6.99 -27.10
C GLU A 33 -3.21 -5.80 -26.13
N GLN A 34 -2.28 -4.86 -26.29
CA GLN A 34 -2.28 -3.62 -25.52
C GLN A 34 -3.54 -2.81 -25.85
N ARG A 35 -4.40 -2.59 -24.86
CA ARG A 35 -5.69 -1.90 -25.02
C ARG A 35 -5.61 -0.39 -24.84
N PHE A 36 -4.68 0.07 -24.00
CA PHE A 36 -4.49 1.50 -23.74
C PHE A 36 -3.04 1.79 -23.38
N LYS A 37 -2.58 2.99 -23.73
CA LYS A 37 -1.28 3.53 -23.33
C LYS A 37 -1.49 4.96 -22.82
N SER A 38 -1.04 5.24 -21.59
CA SER A 38 -1.11 6.59 -21.05
C SER A 38 -0.07 7.49 -21.71
N GLU A 39 -0.29 8.81 -21.64
CA GLU A 39 0.68 9.82 -22.07
C GLU A 39 2.03 9.68 -21.35
N SER A 40 1.99 9.28 -20.08
CA SER A 40 3.17 8.97 -19.27
C SER A 40 3.85 7.63 -19.59
N GLY A 41 3.37 6.89 -20.60
CA GLY A 41 3.99 5.68 -21.11
C GLY A 41 3.62 4.37 -20.41
N SER A 42 2.67 4.36 -19.46
CA SER A 42 2.17 3.09 -18.89
C SER A 42 1.27 2.38 -19.90
N ALA A 43 1.42 1.07 -20.05
CA ALA A 43 0.62 0.23 -20.95
C ALA A 43 -0.38 -0.61 -20.15
N TYR A 44 -1.55 -0.84 -20.74
CA TYR A 44 -2.67 -1.49 -20.08
C TYR A 44 -3.27 -2.57 -20.97
N TYR A 45 -3.54 -3.73 -20.37
CA TYR A 45 -4.09 -4.91 -21.03
C TYR A 45 -5.32 -5.35 -20.22
N TYR A 46 -6.45 -5.54 -20.89
CA TYR A 46 -7.73 -5.84 -20.24
C TYR A 46 -8.13 -7.28 -20.55
N THR A 47 -8.55 -7.98 -19.51
CA THR A 47 -9.16 -9.31 -19.58
C THR A 47 -10.58 -9.26 -19.02
N ALA A 48 -11.29 -10.38 -19.08
CA ALA A 48 -12.59 -10.49 -18.44
C ALA A 48 -12.50 -10.36 -16.91
N GLU A 49 -11.38 -10.76 -16.31
CA GLU A 49 -11.19 -10.80 -14.85
C GLU A 49 -10.62 -9.50 -14.28
N GLY A 50 -9.78 -8.80 -15.05
CA GLY A 50 -9.05 -7.67 -14.53
C GLY A 50 -8.19 -6.94 -15.54
N MET A 51 -7.27 -6.15 -14.99
CA MET A 51 -6.33 -5.34 -15.75
C MET A 51 -4.90 -5.68 -15.39
N TYR A 52 -4.10 -5.87 -16.42
CA TYR A 52 -2.66 -5.76 -16.31
C TYR A 52 -2.22 -4.32 -16.59
N ARG A 53 -1.27 -3.84 -15.80
CA ARG A 53 -0.62 -2.53 -15.99
C ARG A 53 0.89 -2.74 -16.01
N LEU A 54 1.52 -2.39 -17.12
CA LEU A 54 2.97 -2.35 -17.29
C LEU A 54 3.44 -0.91 -17.03
N SER A 55 4.24 -0.71 -15.98
CA SER A 55 4.68 0.62 -15.58
C SER A 55 5.99 0.60 -14.80
N ASN A 56 6.75 1.68 -14.92
CA ASN A 56 7.91 1.99 -14.08
C ASN A 56 7.57 2.87 -12.86
N HIS A 57 6.31 3.27 -12.70
CA HIS A 57 5.85 4.11 -11.60
C HIS A 57 4.55 3.58 -10.98
N TRP A 58 4.60 3.35 -9.66
CA TRP A 58 3.52 2.83 -8.83
C TRP A 58 3.32 3.72 -7.60
N GLY A 59 2.12 3.69 -7.02
CA GLY A 59 1.72 4.56 -5.91
C GLY A 59 0.62 5.52 -6.34
N ARG A 60 0.91 6.82 -6.42
CA ARG A 60 -0.10 7.81 -6.82
C ARG A 60 -0.18 7.94 -8.34
N LEU A 61 -1.38 7.77 -8.90
CA LEU A 61 -1.68 7.96 -10.32
C LEU A 61 -2.81 8.98 -10.46
N ALA A 62 -2.48 10.21 -10.84
CA ALA A 62 -3.42 11.34 -10.82
C ALA A 62 -4.14 11.45 -9.45
N ASN A 63 -5.45 11.19 -9.43
CA ASN A 63 -6.29 11.21 -8.22
C ASN A 63 -6.49 9.83 -7.58
N SER A 64 -5.90 8.79 -8.16
CA SER A 64 -6.00 7.40 -7.71
C SER A 64 -4.70 6.94 -7.03
N LYS A 65 -4.80 5.84 -6.28
CA LYS A 65 -3.70 5.27 -5.49
C LYS A 65 -3.55 3.79 -5.85
N TRP A 66 -2.69 3.50 -6.82
CA TRP A 66 -2.45 2.17 -7.36
C TRP A 66 -1.06 1.68 -6.99
N ARG A 67 -1.00 0.84 -5.98
CA ARG A 67 0.24 0.27 -5.46
C ARG A 67 0.60 -1.02 -6.19
N LEU A 68 1.87 -1.40 -6.10
CA LEU A 68 2.33 -2.72 -6.51
C LEU A 68 2.82 -3.47 -5.28
N LEU A 69 2.29 -4.66 -5.07
CA LEU A 69 2.87 -5.68 -4.20
C LEU A 69 3.88 -6.46 -5.03
N ALA A 70 5.16 -6.39 -4.65
CA ALA A 70 6.21 -7.07 -5.37
C ALA A 70 6.11 -8.59 -5.20
N MET A 71 6.71 -9.33 -6.13
CA MET A 71 6.96 -10.76 -5.93
C MET A 71 7.98 -10.98 -4.81
N ASP A 72 7.93 -12.15 -4.19
CA ASP A 72 8.91 -12.58 -3.18
C ASP A 72 10.34 -12.58 -3.74
N SER A 73 10.50 -12.89 -5.03
CA SER A 73 11.75 -12.70 -5.78
C SER A 73 11.63 -11.45 -6.67
N PRO A 74 12.02 -10.27 -6.18
CA PRO A 74 11.85 -9.04 -6.92
C PRO A 74 12.75 -9.03 -8.16
N MET A 75 12.14 -8.81 -9.32
CA MET A 75 12.90 -8.52 -10.55
C MET A 75 13.70 -7.21 -10.39
N SER A 76 14.92 -7.19 -10.92
CA SER A 76 15.80 -6.01 -10.92
C SER A 76 15.31 -4.89 -11.85
N SER A 77 14.38 -5.22 -12.77
CA SER A 77 13.80 -4.27 -13.71
C SER A 77 13.01 -3.17 -13.00
N LYS A 78 13.21 -1.93 -13.45
CA LYS A 78 12.38 -0.79 -13.04
C LYS A 78 10.98 -0.85 -13.64
N ILE A 79 10.81 -1.48 -14.80
CA ILE A 79 9.51 -1.69 -15.43
C ILE A 79 8.93 -2.99 -14.88
N LYS A 80 7.74 -2.90 -14.31
CA LYS A 80 7.05 -4.03 -13.68
C LYS A 80 5.65 -4.18 -14.26
N LEU A 81 5.19 -5.41 -14.34
CA LEU A 81 3.83 -5.75 -14.70
C LEU A 81 3.06 -6.10 -13.42
N GLY A 82 1.93 -5.45 -13.21
CA GLY A 82 1.02 -5.78 -12.14
C GLY A 82 -0.33 -6.22 -12.68
N PHE A 83 -0.96 -7.18 -12.02
CA PHE A 83 -2.35 -7.58 -12.27
C PHE A 83 -3.24 -7.20 -11.07
N ALA A 84 -4.45 -6.74 -11.37
CA ALA A 84 -5.51 -6.53 -10.39
C ALA A 84 -6.86 -6.90 -10.99
N LYS A 85 -7.72 -7.54 -10.20
CA LYS A 85 -9.09 -7.85 -10.61
C LYS A 85 -9.95 -6.59 -10.66
N TRP A 86 -11.01 -6.62 -11.45
CA TRP A 86 -11.96 -5.49 -11.52
C TRP A 86 -12.62 -5.15 -10.17
N GLU A 87 -12.85 -6.16 -9.33
CA GLU A 87 -13.44 -6.01 -7.99
C GLU A 87 -12.49 -5.36 -6.96
N ASP A 88 -11.19 -5.30 -7.24
CA ASP A 88 -10.17 -4.73 -6.34
C ASP A 88 -9.94 -3.22 -6.51
N PHE A 89 -10.79 -2.55 -7.31
CA PHE A 89 -10.77 -1.10 -7.47
C PHE A 89 -11.78 -0.45 -6.54
N TYR A 90 -11.31 -0.05 -5.36
CA TYR A 90 -12.15 0.53 -4.32
C TYR A 90 -12.30 2.04 -4.49
N PRO A 91 -13.50 2.62 -4.29
CA PRO A 91 -13.66 4.07 -4.26
C PRO A 91 -12.78 4.73 -3.20
N ASP A 92 -12.21 5.88 -3.53
CA ASP A 92 -11.23 6.58 -2.70
C ASP A 92 -11.52 8.08 -2.69
N ASN A 93 -11.14 8.75 -1.60
CA ASN A 93 -11.17 10.20 -1.50
C ASN A 93 -10.20 10.70 -0.43
N ALA A 94 -10.08 12.02 -0.33
CA ALA A 94 -9.11 12.66 0.57
C ALA A 94 -9.62 12.80 2.02
N THR A 95 -10.93 12.77 2.23
CA THR A 95 -11.58 13.23 3.48
C THR A 95 -11.98 12.09 4.41
N GLU A 96 -12.43 10.97 3.86
CA GLU A 96 -12.88 9.84 4.65
C GLU A 96 -11.71 9.05 5.26
N LYS A 97 -11.99 8.44 6.43
CA LYS A 97 -11.07 7.51 7.09
C LYS A 97 -11.23 6.12 6.45
N LEU A 98 -10.46 5.87 5.40
CA LEU A 98 -10.58 4.66 4.58
C LEU A 98 -9.42 3.67 4.77
N TYR A 99 -8.35 4.07 5.45
CA TYR A 99 -7.10 3.33 5.44
C TYR A 99 -6.69 2.84 6.81
N TYR A 100 -6.27 1.59 6.90
CA TYR A 100 -5.56 1.04 8.05
C TYR A 100 -4.10 0.76 7.68
N ILE A 101 -3.27 0.56 8.69
CA ILE A 101 -1.84 0.28 8.55
C ILE A 101 -1.56 -1.07 9.20
N GLU A 102 -0.76 -1.87 8.52
CA GLU A 102 -0.17 -3.09 9.06
C GLU A 102 1.36 -2.96 9.03
N ALA A 103 1.99 -3.49 10.06
CA ALA A 103 3.44 -3.59 10.17
C ALA A 103 3.87 -5.05 10.08
N ASP A 104 4.93 -5.27 9.32
CA ASP A 104 5.67 -6.52 9.28
C ASP A 104 6.96 -6.29 10.06
N PHE A 105 7.00 -6.84 11.27
CA PHE A 105 8.14 -6.69 12.17
C PHE A 105 9.32 -7.56 11.77
N GLU A 106 9.08 -8.67 11.06
CA GLU A 106 10.13 -9.57 10.58
C GLU A 106 10.93 -8.90 9.46
N ASN A 107 10.21 -8.32 8.48
CA ASN A 107 10.82 -7.62 7.36
C ASN A 107 11.05 -6.11 7.63
N GLN A 108 10.72 -5.63 8.83
CA GLN A 108 10.79 -4.22 9.22
C GLN A 108 10.09 -3.26 8.23
N THR A 109 8.96 -3.70 7.68
CA THR A 109 8.17 -2.91 6.74
C THR A 109 6.83 -2.49 7.32
N ALA A 110 6.21 -1.49 6.68
CA ALA A 110 4.84 -1.12 7.00
C ALA A 110 4.13 -0.68 5.73
N ASN A 111 2.88 -1.12 5.63
CA ASN A 111 2.00 -0.95 4.48
C ASN A 111 0.62 -0.46 4.94
N TYR A 112 -0.10 0.19 4.04
CA TYR A 112 -1.46 0.61 4.29
C TYR A 112 -2.43 0.01 3.29
N TYR A 113 -3.64 -0.26 3.75
CA TYR A 113 -4.67 -0.96 2.99
C TYR A 113 -5.97 -0.20 3.11
N HIS A 114 -6.79 -0.28 2.07
CA HIS A 114 -8.14 0.26 2.10
C HIS A 114 -9.02 -0.67 2.93
N LYS A 115 -9.97 -0.16 3.72
CA LYS A 115 -10.85 -0.96 4.58
C LYS A 115 -11.68 -2.03 3.86
N SER A 116 -11.87 -1.85 2.55
CA SER A 116 -12.57 -2.78 1.67
C SER A 116 -11.64 -3.77 0.98
N CYS A 117 -10.33 -3.56 1.07
CA CYS A 117 -9.30 -4.47 0.58
C CYS A 117 -8.97 -5.45 1.72
N SER A 118 -8.94 -6.75 1.41
CA SER A 118 -8.49 -7.83 2.32
C SER A 118 -9.28 -7.97 3.63
N ASP A 119 -8.78 -8.84 4.52
CA ASP A 119 -9.39 -9.27 5.79
C ASP A 119 -9.36 -8.17 6.88
N TYR A 120 -9.88 -6.99 6.55
CA TYR A 120 -10.03 -5.93 7.54
C TYR A 120 -10.86 -6.44 8.73
N ASN A 121 -10.19 -6.59 9.88
CA ASN A 121 -10.76 -7.18 11.09
C ASN A 121 -11.85 -6.34 11.77
N GLY A 122 -12.23 -5.18 11.21
CA GLY A 122 -13.24 -4.27 11.77
C GLY A 122 -12.77 -3.46 12.98
N THR A 123 -11.59 -3.75 13.54
CA THR A 123 -11.10 -3.15 14.79
C THR A 123 -9.89 -2.25 14.58
N THR A 124 -9.15 -2.43 13.48
CA THR A 124 -7.96 -1.60 13.20
C THR A 124 -8.35 -0.16 12.90
N LEU A 125 -7.65 0.81 13.51
CA LEU A 125 -7.97 2.23 13.42
C LEU A 125 -7.81 2.76 11.98
N LEU A 126 -8.93 3.24 11.43
CA LEU A 126 -8.99 3.85 10.11
C LEU A 126 -8.57 5.32 10.13
N ARG A 127 -7.90 5.75 9.05
CA ARG A 127 -7.34 7.09 8.89
C ARG A 127 -7.57 7.62 7.49
N THR A 128 -7.52 8.94 7.37
CA THR A 128 -7.56 9.63 6.08
C THR A 128 -6.28 9.39 5.30
N THR A 129 -6.26 9.76 4.02
CA THR A 129 -5.03 9.70 3.19
C THR A 129 -3.86 10.44 3.86
N SER A 130 -4.09 11.66 4.35
CA SER A 130 -3.05 12.49 4.96
C SER A 130 -2.58 11.93 6.30
N GLY A 131 -3.51 11.50 7.16
CA GLY A 131 -3.20 10.86 8.44
C GLY A 131 -2.39 9.59 8.27
N THR A 132 -2.76 8.75 7.30
CA THR A 132 -2.05 7.51 6.96
C THR A 132 -0.62 7.78 6.52
N ARG A 133 -0.40 8.75 5.61
CA ARG A 133 0.96 9.10 5.16
C ARG A 133 1.85 9.59 6.30
N LYS A 134 1.33 10.47 7.17
CA LYS A 134 2.06 10.97 8.33
C LYS A 134 2.43 9.83 9.27
N ARG A 135 1.47 8.94 9.55
CA ARG A 135 1.69 7.81 10.45
C ARG A 135 2.69 6.81 9.90
N LEU A 136 2.58 6.46 8.61
CA LEU A 136 3.45 5.53 7.93
C LEU A 136 4.90 6.01 7.87
N LYS A 137 5.12 7.33 7.70
CA LYS A 137 6.45 7.93 7.80
C LYS A 137 7.08 7.69 9.18
N ASN A 138 6.33 7.94 10.25
CA ASN A 138 6.81 7.72 11.62
C ASN A 138 7.13 6.24 11.88
N ILE A 139 6.22 5.33 11.48
CA ILE A 139 6.42 3.88 11.65
C ILE A 139 7.69 3.42 10.94
N ARG A 140 7.88 3.81 9.68
CA ARG A 140 9.08 3.44 8.91
C ARG A 140 10.36 3.94 9.57
N ASN A 141 10.37 5.18 10.06
CA ASN A 141 11.54 5.71 10.77
C ASN A 141 11.86 4.89 12.05
N ILE A 142 10.85 4.45 12.79
CA ILE A 142 11.05 3.61 13.99
C ILE A 142 11.57 2.22 13.61
N LEU A 143 11.04 1.62 12.55
CA LEU A 143 11.46 0.30 12.09
C LEU A 143 12.90 0.32 11.52
N THR A 144 13.28 1.34 10.75
CA THR A 144 14.56 1.30 10.00
C THR A 144 15.73 2.03 10.66
N LEU A 145 15.47 3.06 11.48
CA LEU A 145 16.54 3.79 12.16
C LEU A 145 16.78 3.19 13.55
N THR A 146 18.01 3.29 14.04
CA THR A 146 18.41 2.82 15.38
C THR A 146 18.77 3.96 16.32
N GLN A 147 19.12 5.14 15.79
CA GLN A 147 19.58 6.31 16.56
C GLN A 147 18.59 6.78 17.63
N TRP A 148 17.29 6.58 17.43
CA TRP A 148 16.28 7.00 18.40
C TRP A 148 16.26 6.10 19.65
N ALA A 149 16.76 4.88 19.56
CA ALA A 149 16.69 3.87 20.61
C ALA A 149 17.83 4.01 21.65
N THR A 150 18.88 4.76 21.34
CA THR A 150 20.04 4.97 22.25
C THR A 150 19.69 5.65 23.57
N HIS A 151 18.52 6.27 23.66
CA HIS A 151 18.00 6.90 24.87
C HIS A 151 17.22 5.93 25.78
N TYR A 152 17.14 4.64 25.43
CA TYR A 152 16.36 3.63 26.12
C TYR A 152 17.26 2.48 26.55
N ASP A 153 17.13 2.04 27.80
CA ASP A 153 17.82 0.86 28.33
C ASP A 153 16.97 -0.40 28.12
N GLN A 154 16.56 -0.66 26.88
CA GLN A 154 15.69 -1.77 26.49
C GLN A 154 16.06 -2.29 25.10
N ASP A 155 15.72 -3.56 24.83
CA ASP A 155 15.90 -4.17 23.52
C ASP A 155 15.11 -3.38 22.44
N ILE A 156 15.80 -3.00 21.37
CA ILE A 156 15.23 -2.18 20.29
C ILE A 156 14.05 -2.87 19.60
N GLU A 157 14.03 -4.19 19.51
CA GLU A 157 12.92 -4.95 18.91
C GLU A 157 11.67 -4.89 19.79
N VAL A 158 11.84 -4.92 21.12
CA VAL A 158 10.74 -4.71 22.06
C VAL A 158 10.18 -3.30 21.92
N LEU A 159 11.06 -2.29 21.85
CA LEU A 159 10.66 -0.90 21.66
C LEU A 159 9.95 -0.67 20.32
N ARG A 160 10.45 -1.24 19.23
CA ARG A 160 9.84 -1.19 17.89
C ARG A 160 8.43 -1.74 17.92
N LYS A 161 8.25 -2.96 18.44
CA LYS A 161 6.94 -3.61 18.54
C LYS A 161 5.96 -2.74 19.31
N ARG A 162 6.36 -2.21 20.46
CA ARG A 162 5.50 -1.38 21.30
C ARG A 162 5.13 -0.04 20.65
N ILE A 163 6.12 0.73 20.22
CA ILE A 163 5.90 2.05 19.62
C ILE A 163 5.07 1.94 18.35
N VAL A 164 5.38 0.99 17.47
CA VAL A 164 4.65 0.80 16.21
C VAL A 164 3.21 0.32 16.47
N SER A 165 2.99 -0.56 17.44
CA SER A 165 1.64 -0.99 17.82
C SER A 165 0.79 0.18 18.32
N GLU A 166 1.34 1.06 19.16
CA GLU A 166 0.66 2.29 19.61
C GLU A 166 0.42 3.27 18.45
N LEU A 167 1.39 3.42 17.53
CA LEU A 167 1.24 4.25 16.33
C LEU A 167 0.11 3.73 15.42
N ILE A 168 -0.09 2.41 15.35
CA ILE A 168 -1.14 1.79 14.53
C ILE A 168 -2.51 1.88 15.20
N SER A 169 -2.58 1.63 16.50
CA SER A 169 -3.85 1.50 17.24
C SER A 169 -4.41 2.81 17.80
N THR A 170 -3.60 3.87 17.93
CA THR A 170 -4.03 5.13 18.56
C THR A 170 -3.85 6.36 17.68
N ASP A 171 -4.45 7.48 18.10
CA ASP A 171 -4.19 8.81 17.52
C ASP A 171 -3.11 9.61 18.27
N LYS A 172 -2.48 9.03 19.30
CA LYS A 172 -1.38 9.66 20.06
C LYS A 172 -0.26 10.11 19.13
N THR A 173 0.44 11.19 19.49
CA THR A 173 1.63 11.63 18.75
C THR A 173 2.80 10.69 19.04
N LEU A 174 3.80 10.66 18.15
CA LEU A 174 5.01 9.87 18.38
C LEU A 174 5.73 10.28 19.67
N GLU A 175 5.72 11.58 20.00
CA GLU A 175 6.34 12.12 21.22
C GLU A 175 5.64 11.64 22.48
N VAL A 176 4.30 11.62 22.49
CA VAL A 176 3.53 11.09 23.63
C VAL A 176 3.83 9.60 23.81
N ILE A 177 3.78 8.82 22.73
CA ILE A 177 4.06 7.37 22.79
C ILE A 177 5.48 7.11 23.31
N LYS A 178 6.48 7.82 22.79
CA LYS A 178 7.87 7.67 23.25
C LYS A 178 8.04 7.95 24.74
N ARG A 179 7.36 8.98 25.26
CA ARG A 179 7.39 9.33 26.68
C ARG A 179 6.76 8.25 27.55
N GLU A 180 5.55 7.80 27.20
CA GLU A 180 4.86 6.74 27.94
C GLU A 180 5.65 5.43 27.96
N VAL A 181 6.38 5.14 26.88
CA VAL A 181 7.30 3.99 26.81
C VAL A 181 8.45 4.16 27.82
N ILE A 182 9.07 5.34 27.92
CA ILE A 182 10.12 5.61 28.92
C ILE A 182 9.57 5.43 30.34
N ASP A 183 8.43 6.06 30.64
CA ASP A 183 7.87 6.09 31.99
C ASP A 183 7.57 4.67 32.52
N SER A 184 7.06 3.79 31.66
CA SER A 184 6.71 2.41 32.03
C SER A 184 7.89 1.46 32.30
N PHE A 185 9.12 1.87 32.00
CA PHE A 185 10.32 1.09 32.35
C PHE A 185 11.03 1.63 33.60
N GLN A 186 10.57 2.77 34.12
CA GLN A 186 11.09 3.39 35.35
C GLN A 186 10.17 3.13 36.57
N SER A 187 8.98 2.57 36.33
CA SER A 187 8.00 2.13 37.35
C SER A 187 8.13 0.64 37.65
#